data_AF-A0A537K1B8-F1
#
_entry.id   AF-A0A537K1B8-F1
#
_cell.length_a   1.000
_cell.length_b   1.000
_cell.length_c   1.000
_cell.angle_alpha   90.00
_cell.angle_beta   90.00
_cell.angle_gamma   90.00
#
_symmetry.space_group_name_H-M   'P 1'
#
loop_
_entity.id
_entity.type
_entity.pdbx_description
1 polymer ?
#
loop_
_entity_poly.entity_id
_entity_poly.type
_entity_poly.pdbx_seq_one_letter_code
_entity_poly.pdbx_strand_id
1 'polypeptide(L)' 'MEEFLFFKAGKKHFKIDTNAILYIHAEKRYVTFVTETKCFPAQISISCVEKLLSPKLFCRIHRSYIISLKHTDEF' A
#
# COMPACT_ATOMS: atom_id res chain seq x y z
N MET A 1 11.01 11.28 8.65
CA MET A 1 11.82 10.25 7.99
C MET A 1 10.92 9.66 6.91
N GLU A 2 11.21 9.91 5.64
CA GLU A 2 10.35 9.53 4.51
C GLU A 2 10.57 8.04 4.19
N GLU A 3 9.61 7.19 4.57
CA GLU A 3 9.67 5.75 4.29
C GLU A 3 9.18 5.50 2.87
N PHE A 4 10.10 5.33 1.92
CA PHE A 4 9.77 4.87 0.58
C PHE A 4 9.64 3.35 0.55
N LEU A 5 8.62 2.84 -0.14
CA LEU A 5 8.51 1.41 -0.47
C LEU A 5 9.14 1.13 -1.82
N PHE A 6 9.97 0.10 -1.85
CA PHE A 6 10.62 -0.40 -3.06
C PHE A 6 10.14 -1.81 -3.35
N PHE A 7 9.63 -2.04 -4.56
CA PHE A 7 9.25 -3.38 -4.99
C PHE A 7 9.38 -3.56 -6.48
N LYS A 8 9.43 -4.83 -6.88
CA LYS A 8 9.50 -5.24 -8.27
C LYS A 8 8.11 -5.69 -8.72
N ALA A 9 7.66 -5.15 -9.84
CA ALA A 9 6.49 -5.66 -10.54
C ALA A 9 6.86 -5.99 -11.99
N GLY A 10 6.90 -7.29 -12.28
CA GLY A 10 7.43 -7.82 -13.53
C GLY A 10 8.91 -7.47 -13.71
N LYS A 11 9.22 -6.70 -14.77
CA LYS A 11 10.59 -6.26 -15.08
C LYS A 11 10.92 -4.84 -14.55
N LYS A 12 9.95 -4.16 -13.93
CA LYS A 12 10.11 -2.77 -13.46
C LYS A 12 10.32 -2.73 -11.94
N HIS A 13 11.19 -1.82 -11.50
CA HIS A 13 11.33 -1.45 -10.10
C HIS A 13 10.50 -0.20 -9.83
N PHE A 14 9.73 -0.24 -8.76
CA PHE A 14 8.88 0.87 -8.34
C PHE A 14 9.38 1.39 -7.00
N LYS A 15 9.46 2.72 -6.92
CA LYS A 15 9.65 3.48 -5.68
C LYS A 15 8.35 4.23 -5.43
N ILE A 16 7.74 4.00 -4.28
CA ILE A 16 6.51 4.68 -3.84
C ILE A 16 6.81 5.43 -2.55
N ASP A 17 6.42 6.69 -2.48
CA ASP A 17 6.34 7.42 -1.21
C ASP A 17 5.14 6.90 -0.42
N THR A 18 5.37 6.34 0.77
CA THR A 18 4.28 5.83 1.61
C THR A 18 3.27 6.92 1.98
N ASN A 19 3.70 8.18 2.09
CA ASN A 19 2.79 9.29 2.35
C ASN A 19 1.85 9.61 1.20
N ALA A 20 2.15 9.16 -0.02
CA ALA A 20 1.28 9.35 -1.18
C ALA A 20 0.27 8.21 -1.35
N ILE A 21 0.35 7.15 -0.54
CA ILE A 21 -0.58 6.02 -0.59
C ILE A 21 -1.87 6.42 0.11
N LEU A 22 -2.98 6.37 -0.61
CA LEU A 22 -4.33 6.60 -0.09
C LEU A 22 -4.85 5.34 0.59
N TYR A 23 -4.82 4.23 -0.14
CA TYR A 23 -5.19 2.91 0.36
C TYR A 23 -4.50 1.82 -0.45
N ILE A 24 -4.61 0.62 0.07
CA ILE A 24 -4.04 -0.59 -0.50
C ILE A 24 -5.14 -1.64 -0.53
N HIS A 25 -5.31 -2.30 -1.68
CA HIS A 25 -6.28 -3.37 -1.79
C HIS A 25 -5.68 -4.62 -2.41
N ALA A 26 -6.19 -5.78 -1.99
CA ALA A 26 -5.81 -7.07 -2.53
C ALA A 26 -6.89 -7.59 -3.48
N GLU A 27 -6.46 -8.01 -4.66
CA GLU A 27 -7.30 -8.70 -5.63
C GLU A 27 -6.56 -9.92 -6.18
N LYS A 28 -7.17 -11.11 -6.03
CA LYS A 28 -6.60 -12.40 -6.45
C LYS A 28 -5.20 -12.62 -5.85
N ARG A 29 -4.14 -12.48 -6.65
CA ARG A 29 -2.73 -12.69 -6.25
C ARG A 29 -1.93 -11.39 -6.18
N TYR A 30 -2.59 -10.24 -6.34
CA TYR A 30 -1.96 -8.95 -6.38
C TYR A 30 -2.44 -8.08 -5.23
N VAL A 31 -1.53 -7.25 -4.74
CA VAL A 31 -1.83 -6.11 -3.88
C VAL A 31 -1.52 -4.86 -4.67
N THR A 32 -2.47 -3.95 -4.74
CA THR A 32 -2.33 -2.69 -5.45
C THR A 32 -2.20 -1.56 -4.45
N PHE A 33 -1.10 -0.81 -4.57
CA PHE A 33 -0.90 0.44 -3.86
C PHE A 33 -1.54 1.57 -4.67
N VAL A 34 -2.53 2.25 -4.10
CA VAL A 34 -3.26 3.32 -4.77
C VAL A 34 -2.78 4.67 -4.26
N THR A 35 -2.34 5.51 -5.19
CA THR A 35 -2.03 6.93 -4.94
C THR A 35 -2.97 7.80 -5.76
N GLU A 36 -2.98 9.11 -5.51
CA GLU A 36 -3.80 10.07 -6.28
C GLU A 36 -3.54 10.02 -7.79
N THR A 37 -2.29 9.73 -8.18
CA THR A 37 -1.85 9.83 -9.58
C THR A 37 -1.73 8.49 -10.28
N LYS A 38 -1.52 7.38 -9.55
CA LYS A 38 -1.22 6.09 -10.15
C LYS A 38 -1.49 4.93 -9.19
N CYS A 39 -1.73 3.77 -9.79
CA CYS A 39 -1.85 2.50 -9.09
C CYS A 39 -0.64 1.62 -9.40
N PHE A 40 -0.16 0.91 -8.39
CA PHE A 40 0.99 0.02 -8.52
C PHE A 40 0.65 -1.38 -8.03
N PRO A 41 0.39 -2.34 -8.93
CA PRO A 41 0.18 -3.72 -8.55
C PRO A 41 1.51 -4.40 -8.19
N ALA A 42 1.51 -5.18 -7.12
CA ALA A 42 2.63 -5.99 -6.66
C ALA A 42 2.14 -7.42 -6.39
N GLN A 43 2.91 -8.41 -6.82
CA GLN A 43 2.59 -9.82 -6.59
C GLN A 43 3.10 -10.25 -5.20
N ILE A 44 2.46 -9.73 -4.16
CA ILE A 44 2.78 -9.94 -2.75
C ILE A 44 1.48 -10.16 -1.97
N SER A 45 1.54 -10.84 -0.82
CA SER A 45 0.37 -10.98 0.04
C SER A 45 0.10 -9.71 0.84
N ILE A 46 -1.17 -9.39 1.07
CA ILE A 46 -1.56 -8.21 1.86
C ILE A 46 -1.03 -8.28 3.29
N SER A 47 -0.95 -9.47 3.89
CA SER A 47 -0.38 -9.67 5.22
C SER A 47 1.14 -9.43 5.27
N CYS A 48 1.85 -9.58 4.15
CA CYS A 48 3.26 -9.21 4.08
C CYS A 48 3.40 -7.68 3.95
N VAL A 49 2.56 -7.05 3.14
CA VAL A 49 2.49 -5.58 3.02
C VAL A 49 2.18 -4.93 4.36
N GLU A 50 1.21 -5.45 5.11
CA GLU A 50 0.87 -4.98 6.47
C GLU A 50 2.08 -4.92 7.42
N LYS A 51 2.99 -5.89 7.34
CA LYS A 51 4.22 -5.92 8.16
C LYS A 51 5.29 -4.93 7.72
N LEU A 52 5.24 -4.48 6.46
CA LEU A 52 6.18 -3.51 5.90
C LEU A 52 5.74 -2.06 6.16
N LEU A 53 4.47 -1.86 6.48
CA LEU A 53 3.89 -0.54 6.72
C LEU A 53 4.01 -0.16 8.18
N SER A 54 4.22 1.13 8.43
CA SER A 54 4.17 1.66 9.79
C SER A 54 2.73 1.56 10.34
N PRO A 55 2.51 0.87 11.47
CA PRO A 55 1.18 0.74 12.07
C PRO A 55 0.63 2.06 12.61
N LYS A 56 1.46 3.12 12.67
CA LYS A 56 1.02 4.48 13.03
C LYS A 56 0.40 5.24 11.85
N LEU A 57 0.67 4.81 10.63
CA LEU A 57 0.23 5.49 9.40
C LEU A 57 -0.80 4.65 8.63
N PHE A 58 -0.84 3.35 8.84
CA PHE A 58 -1.72 2.44 8.11
C PHE A 58 -2.50 1.53 9.05
N CYS A 59 -3.76 1.27 8.68
CA CYS A 59 -4.63 0.36 9.42
C CYS A 59 -5.31 -0.62 8.46
N ARG A 60 -5.29 -1.91 8.80
CA ARG A 60 -6.03 -2.94 8.08
C ARG A 60 -7.47 -2.99 8.55
N ILE A 61 -8.40 -2.56 7.69
CA ILE A 61 -9.84 -2.52 8.01
C ILE A 61 -10.63 -3.69 7.41
N HIS A 62 -10.03 -4.44 6.48
CA HIS A 62 -10.66 -5.61 5.87
C HIS A 62 -9.59 -6.66 5.48
N ARG A 63 -10.00 -7.91 5.26
CA ARG A 63 -9.09 -8.97 4.77
C ARG A 63 -8.39 -8.60 3.46
N SER A 64 -8.98 -7.69 2.69
CA SER A 64 -8.45 -7.22 1.40
C SER A 64 -8.14 -5.72 1.36
N TYR A 65 -8.25 -4.96 2.45
CA TYR A 65 -7.98 -3.51 2.44
C TYR A 65 -7.14 -3.06 3.64
N ILE A 66 -6.16 -2.20 3.34
CA ILE A 66 -5.40 -1.41 4.30
C ILE A 66 -5.54 0.06 3.88
N ILE A 67 -5.88 0.94 4.81
CA ILE A 67 -6.07 2.38 4.55
C ILE A 67 -4.93 3.19 5.15
N SER A 68 -4.65 4.36 4.57
CA SER A 68 -3.79 5.36 5.17
C SER A 68 -4.57 6.23 6.15
N LEU A 69 -4.13 6.25 7.41
CA LEU A 69 -4.72 7.08 8.47
C LEU A 69 -4.50 8.57 8.22
N LYS A 70 -3.51 8.94 7.40
CA LYS A 70 -3.23 10.33 7.03
C LYS A 70 -4.27 10.89 6.05
N HIS A 71 -4.87 10.02 5.23
CA HIS A 71 -5.79 10.39 4.14
C HIS A 71 -7.22 9.92 4.41
N THR A 72 -7.55 9.66 5.67
CA THR A 72 -8.90 9.26 6.09
C THR A 72 -9.51 10.39 6.90
N ASP A 73 -10.63 10.95 6.43
CA ASP A 73 -11.31 12.07 7.09
C ASP A 73 -12.32 11.59 8.15
N GLU A 74 -13.06 10.50 7.86
CA GLU A 74 -14.12 9.95 8.72
C GLU A 74 -14.12 8.41 8.69
N PHE A 75 -14.61 7.78 9.77
CA PHE A 75 -14.65 6.32 9.99
C PHE A 75 -16.08 5.80 10.12
#